data_AF-A0AA95SQ47-F1
#
_entry.id   AF-A0AA95SQ47-F1
#
_cell.length_a   1.000
_cell.length_b   1.000
_cell.length_c   1.000
_cell.angle_alpha   90.00
_cell.angle_beta   90.00
_cell.angle_gamma   90.00
#
_symmetry.space_group_name_H-M   'P 1'
#
loop_
_entity.id
_entity.type
_entity.pdbx_description
1 polymer ?
#
loop_
_entity_poly.entity_id
_entity_poly.type
_entity_poly.pdbx_seq_one_letter_code
_entity_poly.pdbx_strand_id
1 'polypeptide(L)' 'MFILWPSFFMAGVTVALVFAVVDPSDLSWFGAAPMALPRAAIYTLSFLIFWLLISAASAMSLYLAQQQKSPPQ' A
#
# COMPACT_ATOMS: atom_id res chain seq x y z
N MET A 1 -13.57 -3.03 -9.70
CA MET A 1 -13.91 -2.31 -8.45
C MET A 1 -13.82 -3.18 -7.19
N PHE A 2 -14.05 -4.50 -7.25
CA PHE A 2 -13.98 -5.40 -6.08
C PHE A 2 -12.63 -5.43 -5.35
N ILE A 3 -11.52 -5.12 -6.03
CA ILE A 3 -10.18 -5.10 -5.42
C ILE A 3 -9.77 -3.68 -5.06
N LEU A 4 -9.76 -2.77 -6.05
CA LEU A 4 -9.23 -1.41 -5.90
C LEU A 4 -9.92 -0.58 -4.80
N TRP A 5 -11.23 -0.77 -4.60
CA TRP A 5 -11.99 0.02 -3.63
C TRP A 5 -11.75 -0.46 -2.18
N PRO A 6 -11.89 -1.76 -1.84
CA PRO A 6 -11.52 -2.24 -0.51
C PRO A 6 -10.04 -2.04 -0.16
N SER A 7 -9.13 -2.23 -1.13
CA SER A 7 -7.70 -2.02 -0.89
C SER A 7 -7.38 -0.56 -0.59
N PHE A 8 -8.12 0.40 -1.16
CA PHE A 8 -7.96 1.83 -0.88
C PHE A 8 -8.25 2.16 0.59
N PHE A 9 -9.34 1.61 1.16
CA PHE A 9 -9.64 1.80 2.59
C PHE A 9 -8.59 1.16 3.48
N MET A 10 -8.17 -0.07 3.17
CA MET A 10 -7.16 -0.76 3.96
C MET A 10 -5.79 -0.08 3.88
N ALA A 11 -5.46 0.52 2.74
CA ALA A 11 -4.29 1.38 2.62
C ALA A 11 -4.40 2.59 3.55
N GLY A 12 -5.55 3.26 3.60
CA GLY A 12 -5.79 4.38 4.52
C GLY A 12 -5.62 3.99 5.98
N VAL A 13 -6.20 2.85 6.40
CA VAL A 13 -6.03 2.30 7.76
C VAL A 13 -4.56 1.98 8.04
N THR A 14 -3.87 1.36 7.09
CA THR A 14 -2.45 0.98 7.25
C THR A 14 -1.57 2.20 7.39
N VAL A 15 -1.76 3.22 6.55
CA VAL A 15 -1.07 4.51 6.65
C VAL A 15 -1.31 5.16 8.01
N ALA A 16 -2.57 5.20 8.47
CA ALA A 16 -2.90 5.78 9.77
C ALA A 16 -2.22 5.03 10.92
N LEU A 17 -2.21 3.70 10.90
CA LEU A 17 -1.55 2.88 11.92
C LEU A 17 -0.02 3.03 11.90
N VAL A 18 0.60 3.03 10.72
CA VAL A 18 2.05 3.18 10.57
C VAL A 18 2.49 4.55 11.07
N PHE A 19 1.83 5.63 10.65
CA PHE A 19 2.20 6.98 11.07
C PHE A 19 1.72 7.35 12.48
N ALA A 20 0.85 6.55 13.09
CA ALA A 20 0.58 6.66 14.53
C ALA A 20 1.78 6.21 15.37
N VAL A 21 2.64 5.35 14.82
CA VAL A 21 3.82 4.78 15.52
C VAL A 21 5.12 5.40 15.01
N VAL A 22 5.18 5.78 13.73
CA VAL A 22 6.38 6.28 13.05
C VAL A 22 6.17 7.75 12.69
N ASP A 23 7.07 8.64 13.12
CA ASP A 23 6.98 10.04 12.72
C ASP A 23 7.35 10.19 11.23
N PRO A 24 6.48 10.78 10.39
CA PRO A 24 6.82 11.07 8.99
C PRO A 24 8.05 11.96 8.83
N SER A 25 8.43 12.79 9.81
CA SER A 25 9.66 13.60 9.71
C SER A 25 10.94 12.80 9.85
N ASP A 26 10.87 11.60 10.44
CA ASP A 26 12.02 10.69 10.57
C ASP A 26 12.27 9.88 9.29
N LEU A 27 11.32 9.89 8.33
CA LEU A 27 11.49 9.27 7.02
C LEU A 27 12.32 10.16 6.09
N SER A 28 13.64 10.12 6.24
CA SER A 28 14.58 10.64 5.22
C SER A 28 14.91 9.56 4.19
N TRP A 29 14.68 9.82 2.90
CA TRP A 29 14.89 8.84 1.83
C TRP A 29 16.39 8.54 1.63
N PHE A 30 16.81 7.34 2.06
CA PHE A 30 18.09 6.69 1.71
C PHE A 30 19.32 7.62 1.60
N GLY A 31 19.57 8.44 2.62
CA GLY A 31 20.78 9.28 2.69
C GLY A 31 20.92 10.33 1.59
N ALA A 32 19.87 10.59 0.80
CA ALA A 32 19.87 11.70 -0.15
C ALA A 32 19.94 13.02 0.65
N ALA A 33 20.74 13.96 0.15
CA ALA A 33 20.82 15.34 0.64
C ALA A 33 19.41 15.88 0.96
N PRO A 34 19.24 16.77 1.96
CA PRO A 34 17.95 17.13 2.54
C PRO A 34 17.07 17.91 1.55
N MET A 35 16.57 17.22 0.52
CA MET A 35 15.30 17.56 -0.07
C MET A 35 14.30 17.13 1.00
N ALA A 36 14.01 18.06 1.91
CA ALA A 36 12.97 17.92 2.91
C ALA A 36 11.66 17.67 2.16
N LEU A 37 11.37 16.40 1.90
CA LEU A 37 10.17 16.01 1.18
C LEU A 37 9.00 16.52 2.03
N PRO A 38 8.10 17.34 1.47
CA PRO A 38 7.03 17.90 2.27
C PRO A 38 6.23 16.75 2.87
N ARG A 39 5.81 16.88 4.14
CA ARG A 39 5.07 15.83 4.85
C ARG A 39 3.90 15.25 4.03
N ALA A 40 3.20 16.11 3.29
CA ALA A 40 2.12 15.72 2.39
C ALA A 40 2.55 14.71 1.30
N ALA A 41 3.76 14.85 0.75
CA ALA A 41 4.30 13.92 -0.23
C ALA A 41 4.68 12.58 0.40
N ILE A 42 5.19 12.56 1.63
CA ILE A 42 5.44 11.32 2.38
C ILE A 42 4.13 10.54 2.59
N TYR A 43 3.09 11.21 3.11
CA TYR A 43 1.77 10.60 3.30
C TYR A 43 1.17 10.06 2.01
N THR A 44 1.23 10.85 0.93
CA THR A 44 0.66 10.47 -0.38
C THR A 44 1.42 9.28 -0.97
N LEU A 45 2.76 9.30 -0.91
CA LEU A 45 3.58 8.23 -1.46
C LEU A 45 3.38 6.93 -0.68
N SER A 46 3.41 6.98 0.66
CA SER A 46 3.11 5.82 1.50
C SER A 46 1.72 5.26 1.22
N PHE A 47 0.70 6.12 1.08
CA PHE A 47 -0.64 5.70 0.72
C PHE A 47 -0.68 4.95 -0.61
N LEU A 48 -0.06 5.52 -1.66
CA LEU A 48 -0.01 4.88 -2.98
C LEU A 48 0.73 3.55 -2.95
N ILE A 49 1.87 3.47 -2.25
CA ILE A 49 2.64 2.23 -2.10
C ILE A 49 1.80 1.16 -1.41
N PHE A 50 1.20 1.46 -0.25
CA PHE A 50 0.37 0.49 0.47
C PHE A 50 -0.86 0.10 -0.33
N TRP A 51 -1.49 1.04 -1.03
CA TRP A 51 -2.63 0.75 -1.88
C TRP A 51 -2.29 -0.22 -3.01
N LEU A 52 -1.17 0.00 -3.70
CA LEU A 52 -0.71 -0.90 -4.76
C LEU A 52 -0.34 -2.27 -4.21
N LEU A 53 0.35 -2.35 -3.08
CA LEU A 53 0.73 -3.61 -2.44
C LEU A 53 -0.50 -4.43 -2.01
N ILE A 54 -1.46 -3.81 -1.33
CA ILE A 54 -2.70 -4.48 -0.89
C ILE A 54 -3.54 -4.90 -2.10
N SER A 55 -3.60 -4.06 -3.14
CA SER A 55 -4.28 -4.40 -4.40
C SER A 55 -3.63 -5.59 -5.10
N ALA A 56 -2.30 -5.63 -5.15
CA ALA A 56 -1.54 -6.73 -5.75
C ALA A 56 -1.72 -8.04 -4.97
N ALA A 57 -1.65 -7.98 -3.63
CA ALA A 57 -1.89 -9.14 -2.77
C ALA A 57 -3.31 -9.70 -2.99
N SER A 58 -4.31 -8.84 -3.00
CA SER A 58 -5.71 -9.23 -3.25
C SER A 58 -5.92 -9.80 -4.66
N ALA A 59 -5.28 -9.21 -5.67
CA ALA A 59 -5.31 -9.73 -7.04
C ALA A 59 -4.67 -11.11 -7.12
N MET A 60 -3.55 -11.32 -6.43
CA MET A 60 -2.87 -12.61 -6.39
C MET A 60 -3.72 -13.67 -5.67
N SER A 61 -4.36 -13.33 -4.54
CA SER A 61 -5.29 -14.23 -3.86
C SER A 61 -6.47 -14.63 -4.74
N LEU A 62 -7.06 -13.68 -5.48
CA LEU A 62 -8.16 -13.97 -6.41
C LEU A 62 -7.69 -14.80 -7.61
N TYR A 63 -6.51 -14.51 -8.16
CA TYR A 63 -5.93 -15.29 -9.24
C TYR A 63 -5.75 -16.75 -8.81
N LEU A 64 -5.16 -16.99 -7.63
CA LEU A 64 -4.97 -18.33 -7.09
C LEU A 64 -6.31 -19.04 -6.84
N ALA A 65 -7.30 -18.34 -6.28
CA ALA A 65 -8.64 -18.87 -6.06
C ALA A 65 -9.34 -19.26 -7.38
N GLN A 66 -9.11 -18.51 -8.46
CA GLN A 66 -9.60 -18.85 -9.79
C GLN A 66 -8.88 -20.07 -10.38
N GLN A 67 -7.56 -20.17 -10.24
CA GLN A 67 -6.80 -21.35 -10.68
C GLN A 67 -7.29 -22.63 -10.00
N GLN A 68 -7.58 -22.58 -8.70
CA GLN A 68 -8.12 -23.73 -7.96
C GLN A 68 -9.51 -24.15 -8.43
N LYS A 69 -10.30 -23.22 -8.97
CA LYS A 69 -11.68 -23.48 -9.43
C LYS A 69 -11.73 -24.09 -10.83
N SER A 70 -10.64 -24.06 -11.60
CA SER A 70 -10.55 -24.71 -12.91
C SER A 70 -10.57 -26.24 -12.73
N PRO A 71 -11.50 -26.98 -13.36
CA PRO A 71 -11.50 -28.44 -13.30
C PRO A 71 -10.19 -29.00 -13.87
N PRO A 72 -9.66 -30.12 -13.36
CA PRO A 72 -8.62 -30.85 -14.08
C PRO A 72 -9.17 -31.23 -15.46
N GLN A 73 -8.48 -30.79 -16.50
CA GLN A 73 -8.73 -31.20 -17.89
C GLN A 73 -8.25 -32.63 -18.10
#